data_AF-D6VA48-F1
#
_entry.id   AF-D6VA48-F1
#
_cell.length_a   1.000
_cell.length_b   1.000
_cell.length_c   1.000
_cell.angle_alpha   90.00
_cell.angle_beta   90.00
_cell.angle_gamma   90.00
#
_symmetry.space_group_name_H-M   'P 1'
#
loop_
_entity.id
_entity.type
_entity.pdbx_description
1 polymer ?
#
loop_
_entity_poly.entity_id
_entity_poly.type
_entity_poly.pdbx_seq_one_letter_code
_entity_poly.pdbx_strand_id
1 'polypeptide(L)'
;MRRIVRRGLACWLAGAALASLASVALAQQELAASAPTKIADTGESMCLMIESAAKANGLPLEFFARVIWQESRFQPDAVGPVTRNGQRAQGVAQFMPGTANERRLLDPFDPVQALPKAAEFLAELRGEFGNLGLAAAAYNAGPRRVHEWQAGTGPMPEETRNYVYAITGASVEDWNKAEAGKDPADRKKPEGCRDLMALLRHAPNPFVAHLEERVRIGAASPWGVQLAAGFSRDKALAMYARAMARVSGVIGDHDPNLLSTTLRSRGTRAFYQVRIGADTRQAANELCAKIHKAGQACMVLHNPGSKG
;
A
#
# COMPACT_ATOMS: atom_id res chain seq x y z
N MET A 1 -47.94 -38.42 -89.86
CA MET A 1 -48.69 -37.30 -90.49
C MET A 1 -49.45 -36.54 -89.39
N ARG A 2 -49.25 -35.22 -89.27
CA ARG A 2 -50.00 -34.21 -88.46
C ARG A 2 -49.84 -34.34 -86.93
N ARG A 3 -49.64 -33.28 -86.13
CA ARG A 3 -49.46 -31.83 -86.31
C ARG A 3 -48.81 -31.26 -85.01
N ILE A 4 -47.95 -30.25 -85.19
CA ILE A 4 -47.45 -29.30 -84.19
C ILE A 4 -48.60 -28.38 -83.73
N VAL A 5 -48.63 -27.90 -82.46
CA VAL A 5 -48.76 -26.46 -82.06
C VAL A 5 -48.35 -26.26 -80.58
N ARG A 6 -47.52 -25.22 -80.37
CA ARG A 6 -46.96 -24.63 -79.14
C ARG A 6 -47.99 -23.90 -78.25
N ARG A 7 -47.66 -23.73 -76.96
CA ARG A 7 -47.88 -22.57 -76.06
C ARG A 7 -47.33 -22.97 -74.68
N GLY A 8 -46.59 -22.21 -73.88
CA GLY A 8 -46.10 -20.83 -73.85
C GLY A 8 -45.39 -20.66 -72.49
N LEU A 9 -44.35 -19.82 -72.42
CA LEU A 9 -43.65 -19.47 -71.18
C LEU A 9 -44.57 -18.73 -70.19
N ALA A 10 -44.40 -18.97 -68.89
CA ALA A 10 -44.52 -17.93 -67.87
C ALA A 10 -43.68 -18.28 -66.62
N CYS A 11 -42.88 -17.31 -66.22
CA CYS A 11 -41.95 -17.27 -65.10
C CYS A 11 -42.67 -16.94 -63.79
N TRP A 12 -41.94 -17.09 -62.66
CA TRP A 12 -42.00 -16.38 -61.36
C TRP A 12 -42.23 -17.26 -60.11
N LEU A 13 -41.10 -17.47 -59.41
CA LEU A 13 -40.85 -17.39 -57.96
C LEU A 13 -42.00 -17.66 -56.97
N ALA A 14 -41.82 -18.64 -56.07
CA ALA A 14 -41.73 -18.39 -54.61
C ALA A 14 -41.69 -19.71 -53.82
N GLY A 15 -40.83 -19.76 -52.79
CA GLY A 15 -41.13 -20.49 -51.55
C GLY A 15 -40.46 -21.86 -51.37
N ALA A 16 -39.14 -21.87 -51.21
CA ALA A 16 -38.46 -22.94 -50.50
C ALA A 16 -38.55 -22.71 -48.97
N ALA A 17 -38.62 -23.82 -48.24
CA ALA A 17 -38.20 -24.01 -46.85
C ALA A 17 -39.10 -23.49 -45.70
N LEU A 18 -39.97 -24.36 -45.20
CA LEU A 18 -40.45 -24.33 -43.81
C LEU A 18 -40.48 -25.75 -43.23
N ALA A 19 -39.32 -26.37 -43.07
CA ALA A 19 -39.19 -27.61 -42.32
C ALA A 19 -37.74 -27.83 -41.84
N SER A 20 -37.22 -26.97 -40.96
CA SER A 20 -36.01 -27.33 -40.16
C SER A 20 -35.68 -26.38 -39.00
N LEU A 21 -36.67 -25.89 -38.23
CA LEU A 21 -36.38 -25.00 -37.09
C LEU A 21 -36.54 -25.64 -35.70
N ALA A 22 -36.99 -26.89 -35.59
CA ALA A 22 -37.24 -27.51 -34.28
C ALA A 22 -36.04 -28.28 -33.69
N SER A 23 -35.04 -28.68 -34.49
CA SER A 23 -33.90 -29.49 -34.02
C SER A 23 -32.63 -28.69 -33.68
N VAL A 24 -32.61 -27.38 -33.94
CA VAL A 24 -31.46 -26.52 -33.58
C VAL A 24 -31.57 -25.97 -32.15
N ALA A 25 -32.77 -25.99 -31.57
CA ALA A 25 -33.02 -25.39 -30.25
C ALA A 25 -32.50 -26.23 -29.07
N LEU A 26 -32.36 -27.55 -29.21
CA LEU A 26 -31.91 -28.45 -28.14
C LEU A 26 -30.38 -28.64 -28.08
N ALA A 27 -29.65 -28.33 -29.15
CA ALA A 27 -28.18 -28.40 -29.16
C ALA A 27 -27.50 -27.12 -28.65
N GLN A 28 -28.25 -26.03 -28.44
CA GLN A 28 -27.71 -24.76 -27.94
C GLN A 28 -27.74 -24.64 -26.41
N GLN A 29 -28.32 -25.61 -25.69
CA GLN A 29 -28.52 -25.49 -24.25
C GLN A 29 -27.42 -26.16 -23.41
N GLU A 30 -26.50 -26.89 -24.03
CA GLU A 30 -25.35 -27.54 -23.37
C GLU A 30 -24.04 -26.74 -23.47
N LEU A 31 -24.05 -25.58 -24.15
CA LEU A 31 -22.92 -24.64 -24.18
C LEU A 31 -23.08 -23.47 -23.19
N ALA A 32 -24.06 -23.55 -22.29
CA ALA A 32 -24.37 -22.52 -21.29
C ALA A 32 -23.98 -22.95 -19.86
N ALA A 33 -23.07 -23.93 -19.73
CA ALA A 33 -22.55 -24.40 -18.44
C ALA A 33 -21.02 -24.38 -18.39
N SER A 34 -20.43 -23.24 -18.74
CA SER A 34 -19.17 -22.80 -18.13
C SER A 34 -19.13 -21.27 -18.21
N ALA A 35 -19.74 -20.63 -17.22
CA ALA A 35 -19.43 -19.23 -16.94
C ALA A 35 -17.89 -19.10 -16.85
N PRO A 36 -17.29 -18.01 -17.36
CA PRO A 36 -15.87 -17.79 -17.10
C PRO A 36 -15.72 -17.78 -15.58
N THR A 37 -14.97 -18.76 -15.06
CA THR A 37 -14.47 -18.74 -13.68
C THR A 37 -14.02 -17.32 -13.44
N LYS A 38 -14.63 -16.64 -12.46
CA LYS A 38 -14.20 -15.31 -12.02
C LYS A 38 -12.68 -15.31 -12.02
N ILE A 39 -12.12 -14.41 -12.84
CA ILE A 39 -10.71 -14.03 -12.93
C ILE A 39 -10.07 -14.35 -11.58
N ALA A 40 -9.08 -15.25 -11.55
CA ALA A 40 -8.30 -15.53 -10.35
C ALA A 40 -8.04 -14.18 -9.66
N ASP A 41 -8.44 -14.07 -8.39
CA ASP A 41 -8.43 -12.81 -7.63
C ASP A 41 -7.11 -12.07 -7.95
N THR A 42 -7.18 -10.81 -8.42
CA THR A 42 -5.99 -10.03 -8.76
C THR A 42 -5.02 -9.96 -7.57
N GLY A 43 -5.53 -10.11 -6.34
CA GLY A 43 -4.72 -10.31 -5.14
C GLY A 43 -3.99 -11.66 -5.08
N GLU A 44 -4.64 -12.75 -5.48
CA GLU A 44 -4.07 -14.11 -5.48
C GLU A 44 -2.98 -14.27 -6.54
N SER A 45 -3.19 -13.75 -7.75
CA SER A 45 -2.16 -13.75 -8.79
C SER A 45 -0.93 -12.92 -8.38
N MET A 46 -1.15 -11.76 -7.75
CA MET A 46 -0.08 -10.94 -7.17
C MET A 46 0.69 -11.67 -6.06
N CYS A 47 -0.01 -12.36 -5.16
CA CYS A 47 0.63 -13.17 -4.11
C CYS A 47 1.58 -14.21 -4.71
N LEU A 48 1.11 -14.98 -5.68
CA LEU A 48 1.91 -16.03 -6.33
C LEU A 48 3.14 -15.48 -7.04
N MET A 49 3.02 -14.33 -7.71
CA MET A 49 4.17 -13.68 -8.35
C MET A 49 5.22 -13.21 -7.33
N ILE A 50 4.78 -12.62 -6.22
CA ILE A 50 5.66 -12.18 -5.13
C ILE A 50 6.37 -13.37 -4.48
N GLU A 51 5.63 -14.45 -4.17
CA GLU A 51 6.20 -15.68 -3.61
C GLU A 51 7.23 -16.31 -4.53
N SER A 52 6.90 -16.43 -5.82
CA SER A 52 7.80 -16.98 -6.84
C SER A 52 9.08 -16.15 -6.96
N ALA A 53 8.95 -14.83 -7.10
CA ALA A 53 10.10 -13.93 -7.24
C ALA A 53 10.99 -13.90 -5.99
N ALA A 54 10.40 -13.88 -4.79
CA ALA A 54 11.13 -13.94 -3.53
C ALA A 54 11.91 -15.26 -3.41
N LYS A 55 11.24 -16.39 -3.67
CA LYS A 55 11.84 -17.73 -3.61
C LYS A 55 13.00 -17.88 -4.59
N ALA A 56 12.82 -17.44 -5.85
CA ALA A 56 13.84 -17.52 -6.90
C ALA A 56 15.13 -16.75 -6.54
N ASN A 57 15.02 -15.70 -5.72
CA ASN A 57 16.14 -14.84 -5.33
C ASN A 57 16.60 -15.05 -3.87
N GLY A 58 16.07 -16.08 -3.20
CA GLY A 58 16.40 -16.40 -1.81
C GLY A 58 16.10 -15.25 -0.84
N LEU A 59 15.04 -14.47 -1.09
CA LEU A 59 14.57 -13.41 -0.20
C LEU A 59 13.49 -13.96 0.75
N PRO A 60 13.43 -13.51 2.01
CA PRO A 60 12.27 -13.77 2.85
C PRO A 60 11.02 -13.16 2.21
N LEU A 61 9.96 -13.96 2.07
CA LEU A 61 8.68 -13.53 1.50
C LEU A 61 8.15 -12.26 2.17
N GLU A 62 8.18 -12.24 3.51
CA GLU A 62 7.81 -11.08 4.33
C GLU A 62 8.51 -9.80 3.93
N PHE A 63 9.82 -9.88 3.80
CA PHE A 63 10.64 -8.73 3.45
C PHE A 63 10.27 -8.20 2.07
N PHE A 64 10.22 -9.09 1.07
CA PHE A 64 9.94 -8.69 -0.31
C PHE A 64 8.53 -8.12 -0.46
N ALA A 65 7.51 -8.77 0.10
CA ALA A 65 6.15 -8.27 0.05
C ALA A 65 5.98 -6.91 0.78
N ARG A 66 6.70 -6.67 1.88
CA ARG A 66 6.71 -5.37 2.56
C ARG A 66 7.39 -4.28 1.73
N VAL A 67 8.46 -4.62 1.01
CA VAL A 67 9.06 -3.71 0.02
C VAL A 67 8.03 -3.34 -1.04
N ILE A 68 7.42 -4.32 -1.71
CA ILE A 68 6.44 -4.05 -2.77
C ILE A 68 5.21 -3.29 -2.25
N TRP A 69 4.75 -3.62 -1.04
CA TRP A 69 3.71 -2.85 -0.36
C TRP A 69 4.14 -1.40 -0.16
N GLN A 70 5.37 -1.17 0.30
CA GLN A 70 5.91 0.17 0.55
C GLN A 70 6.06 1.00 -0.73
N GLU A 71 6.39 0.36 -1.85
CA GLU A 71 6.52 1.01 -3.14
C GLU A 71 5.17 1.45 -3.73
N SER A 72 4.21 0.53 -3.83
CA SER A 72 2.99 0.78 -4.63
C SER A 72 1.69 0.37 -3.97
N ARG A 73 1.75 -0.21 -2.77
CA ARG A 73 0.59 -0.90 -2.16
C ARG A 73 0.05 -2.03 -3.05
N PHE A 74 0.95 -2.71 -3.78
CA PHE A 74 0.66 -3.74 -4.77
C PHE A 74 -0.07 -3.24 -6.04
N GLN A 75 -0.06 -1.94 -6.33
CA GLN A 75 -0.70 -1.38 -7.52
C GLN A 75 0.25 -1.41 -8.72
N PRO A 76 -0.04 -2.19 -9.77
CA PRO A 76 0.84 -2.30 -10.94
C PRO A 76 0.88 -1.04 -11.81
N ASP A 77 -0.15 -0.20 -11.73
CA ASP A 77 -0.27 1.07 -12.46
C ASP A 77 0.25 2.29 -11.67
N ALA A 78 0.87 2.07 -10.51
CA ALA A 78 1.34 3.14 -9.64
C ALA A 78 2.41 4.02 -10.32
N VAL A 79 2.27 5.34 -10.17
CA VAL A 79 3.25 6.32 -10.64
C VAL A 79 3.69 7.20 -9.48
N GLY A 80 5.01 7.22 -9.25
CA GLY A 80 5.63 7.99 -8.18
C GLY A 80 5.62 9.51 -8.42
N PRO A 81 6.01 10.29 -7.39
CA PRO A 81 6.16 11.74 -7.51
C PRO A 81 7.25 12.12 -8.51
N VAL A 82 7.19 13.36 -9.03
CA VAL A 82 8.25 13.90 -9.89
C VAL A 82 9.51 14.13 -9.07
N THR A 83 10.61 13.55 -9.50
CA THR A 83 11.94 13.81 -8.95
C THR A 83 12.50 15.13 -9.50
N ARG A 84 13.59 15.64 -8.91
CA ARG A 84 14.19 16.92 -9.34
C ARG A 84 14.62 16.95 -10.82
N ASN A 85 14.95 15.80 -11.38
CA ASN A 85 15.32 15.64 -12.80
C ASN A 85 14.13 15.32 -13.71
N GLY A 86 12.89 15.49 -13.24
CA GLY A 86 11.67 15.33 -14.05
C GLY A 86 11.21 13.89 -14.26
N GLN A 87 11.86 12.91 -13.62
CA GLN A 87 11.51 11.50 -13.73
C GLN A 87 10.50 11.09 -12.66
N ARG A 88 9.91 9.90 -12.82
CA ARG A 88 8.96 9.32 -11.87
C ARG A 88 9.24 7.83 -11.77
N ALA A 89 9.10 7.29 -10.56
CA ALA A 89 9.11 5.84 -10.35
C ALA A 89 7.84 5.20 -10.96
N GLN A 90 7.96 3.97 -11.44
CA GLN A 90 6.93 3.32 -12.26
C GLN A 90 6.59 1.90 -11.76
N GLY A 91 5.29 1.64 -11.71
CA GLY A 91 4.68 0.34 -11.51
C GLY A 91 4.81 -0.26 -10.11
N VAL A 92 4.52 -1.56 -10.02
CA VAL A 92 4.35 -2.27 -8.74
C VAL A 92 5.58 -2.19 -7.82
N ALA A 93 6.76 -2.12 -8.41
CA ALA A 93 8.05 -2.07 -7.70
C ALA A 93 8.73 -0.69 -7.76
N GLN A 94 8.03 0.32 -8.31
CA GLN A 94 8.49 1.71 -8.39
C GLN A 94 9.90 1.87 -8.99
N PHE A 95 10.17 1.21 -10.11
CA PHE A 95 11.44 1.39 -10.81
C PHE A 95 11.59 2.81 -11.33
N MET A 96 12.74 3.43 -11.09
CA MET A 96 13.13 4.63 -11.81
C MET A 96 13.48 4.28 -13.27
N PRO A 97 13.20 5.14 -14.27
CA PRO A 97 13.41 4.79 -15.68
C PRO A 97 14.86 4.41 -16.01
N GLY A 98 15.84 5.06 -15.39
CA GLY A 98 17.27 4.71 -15.54
C GLY A 98 17.56 3.30 -15.04
N THR A 99 17.08 2.96 -13.85
CA THR A 99 17.22 1.63 -13.24
C THR A 99 16.49 0.56 -14.05
N ALA A 100 15.29 0.83 -14.56
CA ALA A 100 14.57 -0.10 -15.44
C ALA A 100 15.41 -0.45 -16.69
N ASN A 101 16.01 0.57 -17.32
CA ASN A 101 16.89 0.39 -18.48
C ASN A 101 18.15 -0.41 -18.13
N GLU A 102 18.84 -0.07 -17.04
CA GLU A 102 20.03 -0.80 -16.56
C GLU A 102 19.73 -2.29 -16.30
N ARG A 103 18.52 -2.59 -15.79
CA ARG A 103 18.07 -3.95 -15.50
C ARG A 103 17.42 -4.66 -16.67
N ARG A 104 17.31 -4.01 -17.84
CA ARG A 104 16.62 -4.50 -19.04
C ARG A 104 15.16 -4.88 -18.76
N LEU A 105 14.48 -4.09 -17.93
CA LEU A 105 13.04 -4.19 -17.67
C LEU A 105 12.30 -3.39 -18.74
N LEU A 106 11.58 -4.09 -19.63
CA LEU A 106 10.89 -3.48 -20.76
C LEU A 106 9.65 -2.69 -20.33
N ASP A 107 8.84 -3.28 -19.45
CA ASP A 107 7.64 -2.64 -18.93
C ASP A 107 7.61 -2.70 -17.39
N PRO A 108 7.89 -1.57 -16.70
CA PRO A 108 7.77 -1.48 -15.25
C PRO A 108 6.34 -1.64 -14.72
N PHE A 109 5.31 -1.41 -15.54
CA PHE A 109 3.90 -1.53 -15.16
C PHE A 109 3.37 -2.97 -15.28
N ASP A 110 4.12 -3.86 -15.93
CA ASP A 110 3.82 -5.29 -15.97
C ASP A 110 4.42 -5.99 -14.73
N PRO A 111 3.60 -6.42 -13.75
CA PRO A 111 4.10 -7.08 -12.55
C PRO A 111 4.81 -8.42 -12.83
N VAL A 112 4.48 -9.10 -13.94
CA VAL A 112 5.14 -10.36 -14.35
C VAL A 112 6.61 -10.11 -14.68
N GLN A 113 6.93 -8.93 -15.24
CA GLN A 113 8.30 -8.53 -15.55
C GLN A 113 8.97 -7.82 -14.37
N ALA A 114 8.25 -6.91 -13.71
CA ALA A 114 8.81 -6.02 -12.69
C ALA A 114 9.16 -6.76 -11.38
N LEU A 115 8.33 -7.69 -10.91
CA LEU A 115 8.57 -8.36 -9.62
C LEU A 115 9.83 -9.24 -9.61
N PRO A 116 10.09 -10.10 -10.62
CA PRO A 116 11.35 -10.83 -10.70
C PRO A 116 12.56 -9.90 -10.72
N LYS A 117 12.48 -8.78 -11.45
CA LYS A 117 13.57 -7.79 -11.54
C LYS A 117 13.81 -7.05 -10.22
N ALA A 118 12.75 -6.74 -9.48
CA ALA A 118 12.87 -6.12 -8.16
C ALA A 118 13.53 -7.08 -7.16
N ALA A 119 13.12 -8.35 -7.17
CA ALA A 119 13.71 -9.38 -6.31
C ALA A 119 15.18 -9.66 -6.66
N GLU A 120 15.52 -9.74 -7.94
CA GLU A 120 16.90 -9.86 -8.44
C GLU A 120 17.75 -8.68 -7.93
N PHE A 121 17.25 -7.45 -8.11
CA PHE A 121 17.97 -6.26 -7.67
C PHE A 121 18.17 -6.23 -6.15
N LEU A 122 17.15 -6.53 -5.35
CA LEU A 122 17.28 -6.61 -3.89
C LEU A 122 18.28 -7.70 -3.45
N ALA A 123 18.35 -8.83 -4.15
CA ALA A 123 19.31 -9.88 -3.84
C ALA A 123 20.76 -9.44 -4.15
N GLU A 124 20.97 -8.73 -5.26
CA GLU A 124 22.27 -8.11 -5.59
C GLU A 124 22.67 -7.09 -4.50
N LEU A 125 21.76 -6.19 -4.12
CA LEU A 125 21.99 -5.20 -3.06
C LEU A 125 22.28 -5.87 -1.71
N ARG A 126 21.59 -6.96 -1.39
CA ARG A 126 21.90 -7.75 -0.18
C ARG A 126 23.31 -8.35 -0.26
N GLY A 127 23.73 -8.82 -1.44
CA GLY A 127 25.09 -9.30 -1.66
C GLY A 127 26.14 -8.20 -1.47
N GLU A 128 25.86 -7.00 -1.96
CA GLU A 128 26.75 -5.84 -1.87
C GLU A 128 26.86 -5.29 -0.44
N PHE A 129 25.73 -5.12 0.26
CA PHE A 129 25.68 -4.49 1.58
C PHE A 129 25.61 -5.48 2.75
N GLY A 130 25.55 -6.79 2.49
CA GLY A 130 25.66 -7.87 3.46
C GLY A 130 24.40 -8.18 4.28
N ASN A 131 23.37 -7.33 4.27
CA ASN A 131 22.12 -7.58 5.00
C ASN A 131 20.88 -6.93 4.34
N LEU A 132 19.69 -7.36 4.78
CA LEU A 132 18.40 -6.94 4.19
C LEU A 132 18.05 -5.48 4.48
N GLY A 133 18.41 -4.95 5.66
CA GLY A 133 18.13 -3.56 5.99
C GLY A 133 18.90 -2.56 5.14
N LEU A 134 20.19 -2.83 4.91
CA LEU A 134 21.01 -2.02 4.01
C LEU A 134 20.61 -2.22 2.54
N ALA A 135 20.18 -3.42 2.15
CA ALA A 135 19.61 -3.64 0.82
C ALA A 135 18.33 -2.81 0.60
N ALA A 136 17.42 -2.76 1.58
CA ALA A 136 16.23 -1.90 1.52
C ALA A 136 16.60 -0.41 1.46
N ALA A 137 17.63 0.02 2.22
CA ALA A 137 18.14 1.38 2.15
C ALA A 137 18.68 1.72 0.75
N ALA A 138 19.47 0.82 0.16
CA ALA A 138 20.05 1.00 -1.17
C ALA A 138 19.00 0.97 -2.28
N TYR A 139 17.94 0.16 -2.13
CA TYR A 139 16.82 0.12 -3.08
C TYR A 139 16.10 1.48 -3.15
N ASN A 140 15.82 2.09 -2.00
CA ASN A 140 15.13 3.38 -1.92
C ASN A 140 16.03 4.59 -2.24
N ALA A 141 17.25 4.61 -1.70
CA ALA A 141 18.13 5.78 -1.73
C ALA A 141 19.18 5.74 -2.85
N GLY A 142 19.38 4.58 -3.45
CA GLY A 142 20.47 4.26 -4.38
C GLY A 142 21.74 3.76 -3.66
N PRO A 143 22.47 2.78 -4.23
CA PRO A 143 23.68 2.21 -3.61
C PRO A 143 24.75 3.24 -3.26
N ARG A 144 24.99 4.20 -4.17
CA ARG A 144 25.95 5.28 -3.96
C ARG A 144 25.68 6.06 -2.66
N ARG A 145 24.41 6.31 -2.35
CA ARG A 145 24.04 7.06 -1.14
C ARG A 145 24.30 6.27 0.14
N VAL A 146 24.10 4.96 0.10
CA VAL A 146 24.43 4.09 1.24
C VAL A 146 25.94 4.08 1.47
N HIS A 147 26.75 3.96 0.41
CA HIS A 147 28.21 4.06 0.51
C HIS A 147 28.69 5.40 1.08
N GLU A 148 28.17 6.53 0.55
CA GLU A 148 28.48 7.88 1.06
C GLU A 148 28.13 8.02 2.55
N TRP A 149 26.98 7.46 2.95
CA TRP A 149 26.55 7.49 4.35
C TRP A 149 27.44 6.64 5.27
N GLN A 150 27.79 5.42 4.85
CA GLN A 150 28.69 4.55 5.60
C GLN A 150 30.10 5.14 5.72
N ALA A 151 30.56 5.85 4.69
CA ALA A 151 31.84 6.57 4.69
C ALA A 151 31.81 7.88 5.50
N GLY A 152 30.63 8.31 5.98
CA GLY A 152 30.47 9.57 6.70
C GLY A 152 30.58 10.82 5.81
N THR A 153 30.54 10.68 4.49
CA THR A 153 30.66 11.79 3.53
C THR A 153 29.31 12.43 3.17
N GLY A 154 28.19 11.79 3.56
CA GLY A 154 26.84 12.34 3.40
C GLY A 154 25.83 11.79 4.40
N PRO A 155 24.70 12.47 4.65
CA PRO A 155 23.66 11.98 5.54
C PRO A 155 22.70 11.00 4.85
N MET A 156 22.18 10.03 5.59
CA MET A 156 21.05 9.21 5.14
C MET A 156 19.73 10.01 5.24
N PRO A 157 18.94 10.13 4.15
CA PRO A 157 17.66 10.86 4.16
C PRO A 157 16.64 10.30 5.16
N GLU A 158 15.82 11.19 5.72
CA GLU A 158 14.73 10.80 6.64
C GLU A 158 13.71 9.86 5.98
N GLU A 159 13.42 10.09 4.70
CA GLU A 159 12.57 9.20 3.90
C GLU A 159 13.08 7.76 3.92
N THR A 160 14.38 7.56 3.63
CA THR A 160 15.00 6.23 3.62
C THR A 160 15.04 5.60 5.01
N ARG A 161 15.31 6.39 6.06
CA ARG A 161 15.27 5.90 7.46
C ARG A 161 13.89 5.35 7.81
N ASN A 162 12.84 6.10 7.46
CA ASN A 162 11.45 5.70 7.66
C ASN A 162 11.09 4.48 6.81
N TYR A 163 11.59 4.41 5.57
CA TYR A 163 11.40 3.29 4.65
C TYR A 163 11.96 1.99 5.23
N VAL A 164 13.22 1.99 5.66
CA VAL A 164 13.87 0.81 6.27
C VAL A 164 13.14 0.37 7.53
N TYR A 165 12.76 1.30 8.40
CA TYR A 165 12.02 0.99 9.62
C TYR A 165 10.64 0.39 9.33
N ALA A 166 9.92 0.89 8.31
CA ALA A 166 8.62 0.37 7.93
C ALA A 166 8.69 -1.10 7.49
N ILE A 167 9.73 -1.46 6.73
CA ILE A 167 9.93 -2.82 6.22
C ILE A 167 10.44 -3.74 7.32
N THR A 168 11.51 -3.34 7.99
CA THR A 168 12.30 -4.23 8.85
C THR A 168 11.91 -4.12 10.33
N GLY A 169 11.46 -2.96 10.79
CA GLY A 169 11.20 -2.69 12.21
C GLY A 169 12.40 -2.22 13.02
N ALA A 170 13.59 -2.16 12.40
CA ALA A 170 14.81 -1.63 13.02
C ALA A 170 15.28 -0.40 12.24
N SER A 171 16.06 0.47 12.89
CA SER A 171 16.61 1.64 12.22
C SER A 171 17.72 1.26 11.25
N VAL A 172 17.97 2.09 10.24
CA VAL A 172 19.09 1.86 9.31
C VAL A 172 20.45 1.89 10.05
N GLU A 173 20.58 2.66 11.13
CA GLU A 173 21.75 2.65 12.02
C GLU A 173 21.97 1.29 12.70
N ASP A 174 20.90 0.66 13.18
CA ASP A 174 20.98 -0.65 13.83
C ASP A 174 21.44 -1.70 12.82
N TRP A 175 20.90 -1.65 11.60
CA TRP A 175 21.32 -2.51 10.49
C TRP A 175 22.76 -2.27 10.03
N ASN A 176 23.26 -1.03 10.15
CA ASN A 176 24.65 -0.72 9.82
C ASN A 176 25.65 -1.22 10.87
N LYS A 177 25.20 -1.40 12.12
CA LYS A 177 26.00 -1.97 13.21
C LYS A 177 25.86 -3.49 13.31
N ALA A 178 24.78 -4.06 12.77
CA ALA A 178 24.53 -5.48 12.80
C ALA A 178 25.56 -6.26 11.97
N GLU A 179 25.96 -7.42 12.46
CA GLU A 179 26.78 -8.35 11.70
C GLU A 179 26.02 -8.81 10.44
N ALA A 180 26.76 -9.01 9.34
CA ALA A 180 26.19 -9.50 8.08
C ALA A 180 25.38 -10.79 8.32
N GLY A 181 24.14 -10.81 7.82
CA GLY A 181 23.23 -11.96 7.95
C GLY A 181 22.44 -12.08 9.27
N LYS A 182 22.64 -11.21 10.27
CA LYS A 182 21.78 -11.16 11.46
C LYS A 182 20.71 -10.08 11.30
N ASP A 183 19.44 -10.49 11.26
CA ASP A 183 18.30 -9.57 11.29
C ASP A 183 18.14 -9.04 12.73
N PRO A 184 18.28 -7.72 12.99
CA PRO A 184 18.01 -7.14 14.29
C PRO A 184 16.53 -7.24 14.68
N ALA A 185 15.63 -7.47 13.73
CA ALA A 185 14.21 -7.67 13.98
C ALA A 185 13.85 -9.16 13.92
N ASP A 186 13.84 -9.81 15.08
CA ASP A 186 13.29 -11.16 15.23
C ASP A 186 11.76 -11.14 15.10
N ARG A 187 11.25 -11.14 13.87
CA ARG A 187 9.81 -11.18 13.58
C ARG A 187 9.39 -12.60 13.23
N LYS A 188 8.33 -13.08 13.89
CA LYS A 188 7.63 -14.31 13.51
C LYS A 188 7.26 -14.25 12.03
N LYS A 189 7.70 -15.26 11.28
CA LYS A 189 7.34 -15.46 9.86
C LYS A 189 5.85 -15.82 9.80
N PRO A 190 5.00 -15.01 9.14
CA PRO A 190 3.63 -15.39 8.78
C PRO A 190 3.62 -16.62 7.90
N GLU A 191 2.48 -17.30 7.90
CA GLU A 191 2.33 -18.65 7.35
C GLU A 191 2.20 -18.66 5.81
N GLY A 192 1.97 -17.50 5.15
CA GLY A 192 1.93 -17.37 3.68
C GLY A 192 1.68 -15.94 3.16
N CYS A 193 1.83 -15.70 1.84
CA CYS A 193 1.73 -14.35 1.25
C CYS A 193 0.32 -13.76 1.36
N ARG A 194 -0.72 -14.59 1.26
CA ARG A 194 -2.12 -14.14 1.35
C ARG A 194 -2.41 -13.45 2.68
N ASP A 195 -2.01 -14.09 3.78
CA ASP A 195 -2.21 -13.56 5.13
C ASP A 195 -1.38 -12.30 5.35
N LEU A 196 -0.15 -12.29 4.84
CA LEU A 196 0.69 -11.10 4.87
C LEU A 196 0.08 -9.92 4.10
N MET A 197 -0.35 -10.14 2.84
CA MET A 197 -0.96 -9.08 2.04
C MET A 197 -2.28 -8.61 2.65
N ALA A 198 -3.05 -9.49 3.30
CA ALA A 198 -4.19 -9.09 4.10
C ALA A 198 -3.77 -8.20 5.28
N LEU A 199 -2.77 -8.60 6.07
CA LEU A 199 -2.24 -7.81 7.18
C LEU A 199 -1.71 -6.43 6.74
N LEU A 200 -1.01 -6.37 5.61
CA LEU A 200 -0.47 -5.11 5.07
C LEU A 200 -1.59 -4.18 4.60
N ARG A 201 -2.61 -4.72 3.91
CA ARG A 201 -3.77 -3.96 3.44
C ARG A 201 -4.67 -3.41 4.55
N HIS A 202 -4.78 -4.15 5.65
CA HIS A 202 -5.61 -3.79 6.79
C HIS A 202 -4.85 -3.04 7.89
N ALA A 203 -3.59 -2.67 7.65
CA ALA A 203 -2.89 -1.80 8.57
C ALA A 203 -3.59 -0.42 8.62
N PRO A 204 -3.85 0.08 9.84
CA PRO A 204 -2.78 0.25 10.80
C PRO A 204 -2.85 -0.79 11.93
N ASN A 205 -1.78 -0.90 12.74
CA ASN A 205 -1.50 -2.00 13.67
C ASN A 205 -2.75 -2.47 14.49
N PRO A 206 -2.73 -3.66 15.11
CA PRO A 206 -3.86 -4.11 15.94
C PRO A 206 -4.32 -3.08 16.97
N PHE A 207 -3.41 -2.26 17.51
CA PHE A 207 -3.72 -1.11 18.36
C PHE A 207 -4.51 0.01 17.64
N VAL A 208 -4.29 0.30 16.36
CA VAL A 208 -5.06 1.28 15.58
C VAL A 208 -6.37 0.68 15.07
N ALA A 209 -6.42 -0.61 14.74
CA ALA A 209 -7.70 -1.30 14.54
C ALA A 209 -8.55 -1.28 15.82
N HIS A 210 -7.94 -1.53 16.99
CA HIS A 210 -8.59 -1.38 18.30
C HIS A 210 -8.90 0.10 18.61
N LEU A 211 -8.06 1.03 18.17
CA LEU A 211 -8.30 2.47 18.30
C LEU A 211 -9.52 2.89 17.49
N GLU A 212 -9.66 2.38 16.26
CA GLU A 212 -10.82 2.62 15.40
C GLU A 212 -12.09 2.02 16.00
N GLU A 213 -12.00 0.87 16.66
CA GLU A 213 -13.09 0.24 17.40
C GLU A 213 -13.44 0.99 18.70
N ARG A 214 -12.45 1.68 19.31
CA ARG A 214 -12.62 2.56 20.49
C ARG A 214 -12.98 4.01 20.13
N VAL A 215 -12.84 4.42 18.87
CA VAL A 215 -13.27 5.74 18.38
C VAL A 215 -14.79 5.70 18.25
N ARG A 216 -15.47 5.95 19.37
CA ARG A 216 -16.88 6.35 19.35
C ARG A 216 -16.97 7.64 18.53
N ILE A 217 -17.70 7.60 17.43
CA ILE A 217 -18.17 8.82 16.76
C ILE A 217 -19.01 9.58 17.81
N GLY A 218 -18.41 10.55 18.48
CA GLY A 218 -19.08 11.43 19.45
C GLY A 218 -18.84 11.11 20.93
N ALA A 219 -17.83 11.73 21.52
CA ALA A 219 -17.90 12.27 22.87
C ALA A 219 -17.12 13.59 22.88
N ALA A 220 -17.82 14.65 22.47
CA ALA A 220 -17.27 15.98 22.30
C ALA A 220 -16.94 16.62 23.65
N SER A 221 -15.80 16.26 24.24
CA SER A 221 -15.21 17.09 25.29
C SER A 221 -14.98 18.51 24.70
N PRO A 222 -15.33 19.59 25.41
CA PRO A 222 -15.20 20.95 24.87
C PRO A 222 -13.77 21.33 24.48
N TRP A 223 -12.78 20.72 25.14
CA TRP A 223 -11.37 20.91 24.85
C TRP A 223 -10.71 19.59 24.43
N GLY A 224 -9.64 19.73 23.66
CA GLY A 224 -8.81 18.62 23.21
C GLY A 224 -7.33 18.97 23.21
N VAL A 225 -6.51 18.04 23.68
CA VAL A 225 -5.04 18.10 23.58
C VAL A 225 -4.61 17.37 22.31
N GLN A 226 -4.24 18.14 21.28
CA GLN A 226 -3.82 17.61 20.00
C GLN A 226 -2.38 17.11 20.05
N LEU A 227 -2.18 15.87 19.59
CA LEU A 227 -0.88 15.18 19.58
C LEU A 227 -0.37 14.89 18.17
N ALA A 228 -1.28 14.79 17.20
CA ALA A 228 -0.95 14.59 15.80
C ALA A 228 -2.01 15.23 14.92
N ALA A 229 -1.60 15.71 13.75
CA ALA A 229 -2.53 16.17 12.73
C ALA A 229 -1.89 16.10 11.34
N GLY A 230 -2.71 16.02 10.29
CA GLY A 230 -2.25 16.02 8.91
C GLY A 230 -3.37 15.84 7.89
N PHE A 231 -3.04 16.05 6.61
CA PHE A 231 -3.97 15.85 5.49
C PHE A 231 -4.14 14.38 5.05
N SER A 232 -3.44 13.45 5.70
CA SER A 232 -3.59 12.01 5.52
C SER A 232 -3.94 11.39 6.86
N ARG A 233 -5.08 10.69 6.89
CA ARG A 233 -5.58 9.99 8.07
C ARG A 233 -4.52 9.04 8.65
N ASP A 234 -3.95 8.20 7.80
CA ASP A 234 -3.00 7.15 8.23
C ASP A 234 -1.70 7.75 8.75
N LYS A 235 -1.21 8.84 8.13
CA LYS A 235 -0.04 9.57 8.64
C LYS A 235 -0.32 10.20 9.99
N ALA A 236 -1.50 10.78 10.20
CA ALA A 236 -1.90 11.35 11.48
C ALA A 236 -2.02 10.28 12.58
N LEU A 237 -2.60 9.12 12.26
CA LEU A 237 -2.68 7.98 13.18
C LEU A 237 -1.31 7.38 13.49
N ALA A 238 -0.42 7.24 12.51
CA ALA A 238 0.94 6.77 12.72
C ALA A 238 1.77 7.75 13.57
N MET A 239 1.61 9.05 13.36
CA MET A 239 2.19 10.08 14.22
C MET A 239 1.68 9.97 15.66
N TYR A 240 0.37 9.76 15.83
CA TYR A 240 -0.22 9.55 17.15
C TYR A 240 0.31 8.27 17.82
N ALA A 241 0.39 7.15 17.11
CA ALA A 241 0.94 5.90 17.66
C ALA A 241 2.39 6.07 18.15
N ARG A 242 3.23 6.81 17.41
CA ARG A 242 4.60 7.16 17.84
C ARG A 242 4.60 8.07 19.08
N ALA A 243 3.68 9.02 19.16
CA ALA A 243 3.51 9.86 20.34
C ALA A 243 3.16 8.99 21.56
N MET A 244 2.19 8.08 21.41
CA MET A 244 1.70 7.22 22.50
C MET A 244 2.78 6.31 23.09
N ALA A 245 3.77 5.88 22.31
CA ALA A 245 4.92 5.14 22.85
C ALA A 245 5.69 5.91 23.95
N ARG A 246 5.60 7.25 23.97
CA ARG A 246 6.28 8.11 24.96
C ARG A 246 5.38 8.55 26.10
N VAL A 247 4.08 8.69 25.85
CA VAL A 247 3.15 9.36 26.76
C VAL A 247 2.01 8.48 27.27
N SER A 248 1.98 7.19 26.94
CA SER A 248 0.97 6.24 27.42
C SER A 248 0.85 6.24 28.95
N GLY A 249 1.96 6.27 29.67
CA GLY A 249 1.97 6.35 31.15
C GLY A 249 1.49 7.69 31.73
N VAL A 250 1.36 8.74 30.90
CA VAL A 250 0.93 10.09 31.30
C VAL A 250 -0.55 10.32 31.01
N ILE A 251 -1.03 9.74 29.91
CA ILE A 251 -2.40 9.93 29.42
C ILE A 251 -3.39 8.99 30.11
N GLY A 252 -2.92 7.88 30.70
CA GLY A 252 -3.79 6.93 31.40
C GLY A 252 -4.83 6.32 30.46
N ASP A 253 -6.07 6.16 30.94
CA ASP A 253 -7.18 5.54 30.20
C ASP A 253 -7.94 6.51 29.27
N HIS A 254 -7.42 7.71 29.02
CA HIS A 254 -8.10 8.66 28.13
C HIS A 254 -8.01 8.20 26.66
N ASP A 255 -9.16 7.86 26.08
CA ASP A 255 -9.24 7.48 24.67
C ASP A 255 -9.07 8.69 23.73
N PRO A 256 -8.35 8.52 22.60
CA PRO A 256 -8.19 9.58 21.61
C PRO A 256 -9.40 9.71 20.70
N ASN A 257 -9.61 10.95 20.27
CA ASN A 257 -10.59 11.35 19.29
C ASN A 257 -9.90 11.68 17.96
N LEU A 258 -10.35 11.09 16.86
CA LEU A 258 -9.96 11.48 15.50
C LEU A 258 -11.01 12.45 14.93
N LEU A 259 -10.64 13.71 14.80
CA LEU A 259 -11.47 14.74 14.18
C LEU A 259 -11.09 14.91 12.71
N SER A 260 -12.09 15.00 11.83
CA SER A 260 -11.92 15.40 10.44
C SER A 260 -12.54 16.79 10.26
N THR A 261 -11.73 17.76 9.87
CA THR A 261 -12.20 19.13 9.59
C THR A 261 -11.73 19.58 8.22
N THR A 262 -12.50 20.41 7.53
CA THR A 262 -12.06 21.05 6.29
C THR A 262 -11.53 22.44 6.58
N LEU A 263 -10.22 22.63 6.41
CA LEU A 263 -9.59 23.94 6.53
C LEU A 263 -9.86 24.76 5.26
N ARG A 264 -10.99 25.46 5.19
CA ARG A 264 -11.45 26.18 3.98
C ARG A 264 -10.41 27.17 3.42
N SER A 265 -9.55 27.74 4.26
CA SER A 265 -8.44 28.61 3.84
C SER A 265 -7.25 27.87 3.20
N ARG A 266 -7.22 26.53 3.26
CA ARG A 266 -6.17 25.66 2.71
C ARG A 266 -6.72 24.60 1.75
N GLY A 267 -7.91 24.85 1.20
CA GLY A 267 -8.59 23.99 0.24
C GLY A 267 -9.71 23.14 0.83
N THR A 268 -10.19 22.18 0.05
CA THR A 268 -11.36 21.33 0.38
C THR A 268 -10.97 19.98 0.99
N ARG A 269 -9.68 19.67 1.06
CA ARG A 269 -9.16 18.41 1.58
C ARG A 269 -9.40 18.30 3.09
N ALA A 270 -9.75 17.09 3.54
CA ALA A 270 -9.90 16.78 4.95
C ALA A 270 -8.56 16.93 5.70
N PHE A 271 -8.63 17.56 6.87
CA PHE A 271 -7.53 17.70 7.80
C PHE A 271 -7.87 16.92 9.07
N TYR A 272 -7.11 15.85 9.28
CA TYR A 272 -7.29 14.91 10.37
C TYR A 272 -6.49 15.36 11.59
N GLN A 273 -7.10 15.30 12.77
CA GLN A 273 -6.51 15.72 14.03
C GLN A 273 -6.78 14.65 15.08
N VAL A 274 -5.75 14.16 15.75
CA VAL A 274 -5.87 13.22 16.85
C VAL A 274 -5.69 13.98 18.16
N ARG A 275 -6.73 13.96 19.00
CA ARG A 275 -6.79 14.73 20.25
C ARG A 275 -7.21 13.84 21.43
N ILE A 276 -6.70 14.14 22.62
CA ILE A 276 -7.25 13.60 23.88
C ILE A 276 -8.29 14.59 24.41
N GLY A 277 -9.52 14.14 24.69
CA GLY A 277 -10.60 14.99 25.20
C GLY A 277 -10.37 15.48 26.63
N ALA A 278 -10.82 16.69 26.94
CA ALA A 278 -10.84 17.26 28.29
C ALA A 278 -12.05 18.18 28.50
N ASP A 279 -12.68 18.11 29.67
CA ASP A 279 -13.92 18.83 29.96
C ASP A 279 -13.70 20.34 30.09
N THR A 280 -12.52 20.76 30.54
CA THR A 280 -12.16 22.16 30.71
C THR A 280 -10.84 22.50 30.05
N ARG A 281 -10.65 23.79 29.71
CA ARG A 281 -9.37 24.31 29.20
C ARG A 281 -8.24 24.06 30.18
N GLN A 282 -8.50 24.20 31.47
CA GLN A 282 -7.52 23.98 32.53
C GLN A 282 -7.06 22.52 32.55
N ALA A 283 -7.99 21.56 32.53
CA ALA A 283 -7.66 20.14 32.47
C ALA A 283 -6.84 19.81 31.21
N ALA A 284 -7.19 20.40 30.06
CA ALA A 284 -6.43 20.24 28.83
C ALA A 284 -5.01 20.81 28.92
N ASN A 285 -4.84 21.99 29.54
CA ASN A 285 -3.53 22.61 29.77
C ASN A 285 -2.66 21.78 30.72
N GLU A 286 -3.22 21.28 31.81
CA GLU A 286 -2.51 20.42 32.77
C GLU A 286 -2.06 19.12 32.09
N LEU A 287 -2.93 18.49 31.31
CA LEU A 287 -2.58 17.31 30.53
C LEU A 287 -1.48 17.61 29.51
N CYS A 288 -1.59 18.72 28.76
CA CYS A 288 -0.56 19.11 27.78
C CYS A 288 0.79 19.42 28.46
N ALA A 289 0.78 20.04 29.65
CA ALA A 289 2.00 20.28 30.42
C ALA A 289 2.68 18.96 30.84
N LYS A 290 1.91 17.94 31.25
CA LYS A 290 2.46 16.61 31.56
C LYS A 290 3.04 15.94 30.31
N ILE A 291 2.38 16.07 29.17
CA ILE A 291 2.82 15.53 27.87
C ILE A 291 4.12 16.21 27.40
N HIS A 292 4.24 17.53 27.56
CA HIS A 292 5.48 18.27 27.29
C HIS A 292 6.62 17.81 28.19
N LYS A 293 6.37 17.59 29.49
CA LYS A 293 7.39 17.04 30.41
C LYS A 293 7.87 15.65 30.00
N ALA A 294 7.03 14.87 29.35
CA ALA A 294 7.39 13.57 28.77
C ALA A 294 8.05 13.67 27.37
N GLY A 295 8.44 14.88 26.95
CA GLY A 295 9.19 15.11 25.71
C GLY A 295 8.34 15.08 24.44
N GLN A 296 7.01 15.16 24.55
CA GLN A 296 6.09 15.14 23.40
C GLN A 296 5.43 16.51 23.22
N ALA A 297 5.42 17.01 21.98
CA ALA A 297 4.70 18.24 21.65
C ALA A 297 3.18 18.01 21.70
N CYS A 298 2.45 19.00 22.20
CA CYS A 298 1.00 19.06 22.18
C CYS A 298 0.48 20.49 22.03
N MET A 299 -0.78 20.60 21.63
CA MET A 299 -1.51 21.86 21.50
C MET A 299 -2.92 21.73 22.08
N VAL A 300 -3.32 22.68 22.93
CA VAL A 300 -4.68 22.71 23.51
C VAL A 300 -5.59 23.50 22.59
N LEU A 301 -6.69 22.87 22.16
CA LEU A 301 -7.65 23.46 21.22
C LEU A 301 -9.07 23.20 21.68
N HIS A 302 -9.97 24.14 21.38
CA HIS A 302 -11.40 23.91 21.51
C HIS A 302 -11.87 22.93 20.42
N ASN A 303 -12.79 22.03 20.75
CA ASN A 303 -13.38 21.11 19.79
C ASN A 303 -14.65 21.73 19.17
N PRO A 304 -14.68 22.03 17.87
CA PRO A 304 -15.88 22.58 17.25
C PRO A 304 -17.04 21.56 17.32
N GLY A 305 -18.22 21.99 17.77
CA GLY A 305 -19.42 21.15 17.90
C GLY A 305 -19.72 20.62 19.30
N SER A 306 -18.87 20.86 20.30
CA SER A 306 -19.22 20.66 21.71
C SER A 306 -20.19 21.75 22.17
N LYS A 307 -21.36 21.38 22.69
CA LYS A 307 -22.18 22.33 23.46
C LYS A 307 -21.46 22.55 24.79
N GLY A 308 -20.99 23.77 25.03
CA GLY A 308 -20.51 24.20 26.34
C GLY A 308 -21.63 24.26 27.36
#